data_AF-A0A7X3HC24-F1
#
_entry.id   AF-A0A7X3HC24-F1
#
_cell.length_a   1.000
_cell.length_b   1.000
_cell.length_c   1.000
_cell.angle_alpha   90.00
_cell.angle_beta   90.00
_cell.angle_gamma   90.00
#
_symmetry.space_group_name_H-M   'P 1'
#
loop_
_entity.id
_entity.type
_entity.pdbx_description
1 polymer ?
#
loop_
_entity_poly.entity_id
_entity_poly.type
_entity_poly.pdbx_seq_one_letter_code
_entity_poly.pdbx_strand_id
1 'polypeptide(L)'
;MNTTQWLAHWRDQLRVKQAAGEYTDWLRYRLDEAETVLANGTVITARELPLQRNGFIREGVLRRQLEREDETALAYCLVCLNDPVASLRELARAELERRQPNATAESLLDNLDLLLDLQRKQRADHSVALERIRARLREPALRGSVRAALPGLRGQEARFVFDALANEEQLDAELIDKALVHPDPALRARVMDRLGRLPAESAAPLWRLALSDRNGRLRARALYALIKAEPNAPELHGWLETALLDVSPSVRDLARWAAPRHGVDAAAVVRRALVLVPVDRGRWHGVLGQAAELRLEEAVPLARQALASPLPSVRRRGLQVLVEQVPEQAGDACLALLDDRAPGVVVEALQGLERLCHPAFEPALRAAMTRLAATDMAGSLRLSRILPTHAQLEALLDGLCEAPQASREPWLQALRAWRHRQKRLVNWTSTTHLKARLESLRGQQLMPEEELSALMRAL
;
A
#
# COMPACT_ATOMS: atom_id res chain seq x y z
N MET A 1 -6.21 -11.26 49.20
CA MET A 1 -5.15 -10.52 49.91
C MET A 1 -4.99 -9.17 49.26
N ASN A 2 -5.21 -8.08 49.99
CA ASN A 2 -5.03 -6.72 49.46
C ASN A 2 -3.53 -6.39 49.29
N THR A 3 -3.21 -5.28 48.65
CA THR A 3 -1.86 -4.85 48.27
C THR A 3 -0.97 -4.71 49.50
N THR A 4 -1.49 -4.13 50.59
CA THR A 4 -0.74 -3.96 51.85
C THR A 4 -0.41 -5.29 52.52
N GLN A 5 -1.38 -6.20 52.60
CA GLN A 5 -1.17 -7.55 53.12
C GLN A 5 -0.19 -8.34 52.24
N TRP A 6 -0.24 -8.14 50.93
CA TRP A 6 0.66 -8.78 49.97
C TRP A 6 2.13 -8.32 50.13
N LEU A 7 2.35 -7.01 50.30
CA LEU A 7 3.68 -6.46 50.60
C LEU A 7 4.21 -6.99 51.93
N ALA A 8 3.37 -7.03 52.96
CA ALA A 8 3.74 -7.59 54.26
C ALA A 8 4.11 -9.08 54.16
N HIS A 9 3.31 -9.87 53.43
CA HIS A 9 3.59 -11.28 53.19
C HIS A 9 4.95 -11.49 52.50
N TRP A 10 5.26 -10.72 51.45
CA TRP A 10 6.56 -10.81 50.78
C TRP A 10 7.72 -10.40 51.68
N ARG A 11 7.54 -9.39 52.53
CA ARG A 11 8.57 -8.99 53.50
C ARG A 11 8.88 -10.14 54.46
N ASP A 12 7.87 -10.84 54.94
CA ASP A 12 8.06 -11.98 55.84
C ASP A 12 8.67 -13.19 55.12
N GLN A 13 8.27 -13.47 53.88
CA GLN A 13 8.89 -14.51 53.04
C GLN A 13 10.39 -14.24 52.81
N LEU A 14 10.77 -12.99 52.52
CA LEU A 14 12.18 -12.63 52.33
C LEU A 14 12.98 -12.74 53.64
N ARG A 15 12.39 -12.39 54.79
CA ARG A 15 13.03 -12.60 56.11
C ARG A 15 13.30 -14.07 56.40
N VAL A 16 12.33 -14.95 56.11
CA VAL A 16 12.49 -16.41 56.29
C VAL A 16 13.61 -16.94 55.39
N LYS A 17 13.64 -16.54 54.12
CA LYS A 17 14.69 -16.92 53.17
C LYS A 17 16.07 -16.42 53.60
N GLN A 18 16.16 -15.18 54.09
CA GLN A 18 17.40 -14.64 54.62
C GLN A 18 17.90 -15.40 55.85
N ALA A 19 16.99 -15.78 56.77
CA ALA A 19 17.32 -16.62 57.92
C ALA A 19 17.78 -18.03 57.52
N ALA A 20 17.32 -18.54 56.37
CA ALA A 20 17.77 -19.79 55.76
C ALA A 20 19.09 -19.66 54.96
N GLY A 21 19.71 -18.47 54.93
CA GLY A 21 20.97 -18.22 54.23
C GLY A 21 20.86 -17.91 52.73
N GLU A 22 19.65 -17.70 52.21
CA GLU A 22 19.47 -17.27 50.81
C GLU A 22 19.81 -15.78 50.64
N TYR A 23 20.52 -15.45 49.56
CA TYR A 23 20.80 -14.06 49.19
C TYR A 23 19.53 -13.38 48.67
N THR A 24 19.03 -12.38 49.41
CA THR A 24 17.73 -11.72 49.15
C THR A 24 17.82 -10.20 49.01
N ASP A 25 19.00 -9.59 49.17
CA ASP A 25 19.18 -8.13 49.22
C ASP A 25 18.61 -7.43 47.99
N TRP A 26 18.83 -7.99 46.80
CA TRP A 26 18.27 -7.45 45.55
C TRP A 26 16.74 -7.49 45.50
N LEU A 27 16.12 -8.58 45.97
CA LEU A 27 14.66 -8.71 46.04
C LEU A 27 14.07 -7.75 47.06
N ARG A 28 14.76 -7.57 48.20
CA ARG A 28 14.37 -6.62 49.23
C ARG A 28 14.44 -5.18 48.74
N TYR A 29 15.53 -4.79 48.07
CA TYR A 29 15.63 -3.47 47.43
C TYR A 29 14.46 -3.22 46.46
N ARG A 30 14.11 -4.21 45.63
CA ARG A 30 12.97 -4.11 44.71
C ARG A 30 11.63 -4.06 45.43
N LEU A 31 11.46 -4.76 46.54
CA LEU A 31 10.27 -4.68 47.37
C LEU A 31 10.13 -3.27 47.98
N ASP A 32 11.19 -2.75 48.59
CA ASP A 32 11.22 -1.40 49.19
C ASP A 32 10.95 -0.29 48.15
N GLU A 33 11.51 -0.43 46.94
CA GLU A 33 11.21 0.44 45.79
C GLU A 33 9.71 0.40 45.45
N ALA A 34 9.12 -0.80 45.41
CA ALA A 34 7.70 -0.96 45.11
C ALA A 34 6.81 -0.33 46.20
N GLU A 35 7.15 -0.52 47.48
CA GLU A 35 6.43 0.10 48.59
C GLU A 35 6.44 1.61 48.49
N THR A 36 7.60 2.20 48.15
CA THR A 36 7.74 3.65 47.99
C THR A 36 6.87 4.17 46.83
N VAL A 37 6.98 3.54 45.66
CA VAL A 37 6.21 3.94 44.46
C VAL A 37 4.70 3.81 44.71
N LEU A 38 4.29 2.73 45.36
CA LEU A 38 2.91 2.50 45.70
C LEU A 38 2.44 3.51 46.77
N ALA A 39 3.18 3.73 47.86
CA ALA A 39 2.80 4.69 48.89
C ALA A 39 2.63 6.12 48.35
N ASN A 40 3.46 6.53 47.39
CA ASN A 40 3.40 7.85 46.76
C ASN A 40 2.21 8.06 45.81
N GLY A 41 1.39 7.04 45.56
CA GLY A 41 0.21 7.15 44.70
C GLY A 41 0.53 7.30 43.22
N THR A 42 1.72 6.90 42.77
CA THR A 42 2.11 6.96 41.35
C THR A 42 1.08 6.24 40.49
N VAL A 43 0.49 6.97 39.54
CA VAL A 43 -0.48 6.42 38.59
C VAL A 43 0.28 5.86 37.40
N ILE A 44 0.20 4.55 37.21
CA ILE A 44 0.77 3.83 36.07
C ILE A 44 -0.40 3.24 35.30
N THR A 45 -0.59 3.66 34.05
CA THR A 45 -1.66 3.12 33.20
C THR A 45 -1.36 1.68 32.80
N ALA A 46 -2.38 0.91 32.38
CA ALA A 46 -2.18 -0.44 31.87
C ALA A 46 -1.17 -0.49 30.71
N ARG A 47 -1.17 0.52 29.84
CA ARG A 47 -0.28 0.62 28.65
C ARG A 47 1.17 0.97 29.03
N GLU A 48 1.39 1.62 30.17
CA GLU A 48 2.73 1.94 30.69
C GLU A 48 3.29 0.82 31.57
N LEU A 49 2.43 -0.02 32.15
CA LEU A 49 2.82 -1.08 33.06
C LEU A 49 3.91 -2.03 32.52
N PRO A 50 3.92 -2.45 31.24
CA PRO A 50 4.98 -3.29 30.68
C PRO A 50 6.37 -2.66 30.72
N LEU A 51 6.45 -1.32 30.76
CA LEU A 51 7.72 -0.59 30.78
C LEU A 51 8.36 -0.60 32.18
N GLN A 52 7.57 -0.90 33.21
CA GLN A 52 8.06 -1.00 34.57
C GLN A 52 8.91 -2.25 34.76
N ARG A 53 10.19 -2.06 35.09
CA ARG A 53 11.15 -3.18 35.21
C ARG A 53 10.94 -4.00 36.48
N ASN A 54 10.46 -3.36 37.54
CA ASN A 54 10.25 -4.00 38.83
C ASN A 54 8.94 -4.81 38.86
N GLY A 55 9.05 -6.14 39.03
CA GLY A 55 7.90 -7.04 39.10
C GLY A 55 6.98 -6.78 40.30
N PHE A 56 7.53 -6.34 41.44
CA PHE A 56 6.72 -5.98 42.60
C PHE A 56 5.87 -4.73 42.35
N ILE A 57 6.40 -3.74 41.62
CA ILE A 57 5.61 -2.57 41.19
C ILE A 57 4.46 -3.04 40.29
N ARG A 58 4.75 -3.89 39.30
CA ARG A 58 3.71 -4.38 38.37
C ARG A 58 2.62 -5.16 39.08
N GLU A 59 2.98 -6.08 39.97
CA GLU A 59 2.00 -6.86 40.75
C GLU A 59 1.23 -5.98 41.73
N GLY A 60 1.89 -5.06 42.42
CA GLY A 60 1.22 -4.14 43.34
C GLY A 60 0.25 -3.19 42.64
N VAL A 61 0.60 -2.68 41.46
CA VAL A 61 -0.30 -1.88 40.62
C VAL A 61 -1.51 -2.70 40.19
N LEU A 62 -1.30 -3.93 39.69
CA LEU A 62 -2.42 -4.81 39.33
C LEU A 62 -3.35 -5.04 40.53
N ARG A 63 -2.81 -5.40 41.70
CA ARG A 63 -3.60 -5.64 42.92
C ARG A 63 -4.43 -4.44 43.35
N ARG A 64 -3.86 -3.23 43.30
CA ARG A 64 -4.63 -2.00 43.59
C ARG A 64 -5.76 -1.77 42.63
N GLN A 65 -5.58 -2.05 41.35
CA GLN A 65 -6.65 -1.90 40.37
C GLN A 65 -7.73 -2.96 40.59
N LEU A 66 -7.34 -4.18 40.97
CA LEU A 66 -8.28 -5.24 41.32
C LEU A 66 -9.13 -4.90 42.56
N GLU A 67 -8.61 -4.12 43.51
CA GLU A 67 -9.33 -3.64 44.69
C GLU A 67 -10.41 -2.60 44.39
N ARG A 68 -10.32 -1.87 43.27
CA ARG A 68 -11.29 -0.80 42.90
C ARG A 68 -12.61 -1.34 42.34
N GLU A 69 -12.64 -2.62 41.99
CA GLU A 69 -13.81 -3.33 41.43
C GLU A 69 -14.44 -2.69 40.18
N ASP A 70 -13.74 -1.79 39.49
CA ASP A 70 -14.21 -1.13 38.26
C ASP A 70 -13.76 -1.87 36.98
N GLU A 71 -14.20 -1.35 35.83
CA GLU A 71 -13.91 -1.89 34.50
C GLU A 71 -12.45 -1.64 34.05
N THR A 72 -11.73 -0.72 34.69
CA THR A 72 -10.35 -0.39 34.30
C THR A 72 -9.39 -1.55 34.56
N ALA A 73 -9.72 -2.39 35.55
CA ALA A 73 -8.94 -3.58 35.92
C ALA A 73 -8.76 -4.57 34.75
N LEU A 74 -9.69 -4.61 33.79
CA LEU A 74 -9.58 -5.48 32.62
C LEU A 74 -8.29 -5.21 31.83
N ALA A 75 -7.97 -3.95 31.58
CA ALA A 75 -6.78 -3.53 30.84
C ALA A 75 -5.49 -4.04 31.52
N TYR A 76 -5.44 -3.94 32.85
CA TYR A 76 -4.30 -4.40 33.66
C TYR A 76 -4.16 -5.92 33.60
N CYS A 77 -5.27 -6.67 33.72
CA CYS A 77 -5.26 -8.12 33.55
C CYS A 77 -4.70 -8.53 32.18
N LEU A 78 -5.19 -7.91 31.09
CA LEU A 78 -4.77 -8.25 29.72
C LEU A 78 -3.26 -8.09 29.51
N VAL A 79 -2.70 -7.01 30.03
CA VAL A 79 -1.26 -6.74 29.96
C VAL A 79 -0.47 -7.76 30.78
N CYS A 80 -0.91 -8.05 32.00
CA CYS A 80 -0.22 -8.95 32.91
C CYS A 80 -0.31 -10.43 32.50
N LEU A 81 -1.21 -10.82 31.60
CA LEU A 81 -1.24 -12.18 31.05
C LEU A 81 0.09 -12.59 30.38
N ASN A 82 0.84 -11.63 29.84
CA ASN A 82 2.15 -11.87 29.22
C ASN A 82 3.33 -11.32 30.04
N ASP A 83 3.14 -11.15 31.34
CA ASP A 83 4.21 -10.68 32.24
C ASP A 83 5.38 -11.68 32.31
N PRO A 84 6.63 -11.24 32.49
CA PRO A 84 7.75 -12.15 32.77
C PRO A 84 7.56 -13.02 34.03
N VAL A 85 6.86 -12.52 35.06
CA VAL A 85 6.68 -13.20 36.35
C VAL A 85 5.48 -14.15 36.31
N ALA A 86 5.70 -15.43 36.58
CA ALA A 86 4.65 -16.46 36.47
C ALA A 86 3.46 -16.24 37.41
N SER A 87 3.72 -15.95 38.69
CA SER A 87 2.67 -15.68 39.69
C SER A 87 1.79 -14.49 39.30
N LEU A 88 2.37 -13.48 38.63
CA LEU A 88 1.62 -12.33 38.13
C LEU A 88 0.72 -12.69 36.95
N ARG A 89 1.18 -13.57 36.05
CA ARG A 89 0.34 -14.12 34.97
C ARG A 89 -0.82 -14.93 35.52
N GLU A 90 -0.58 -15.74 36.55
CA GLU A 90 -1.61 -16.55 37.22
C GLU A 90 -2.66 -15.68 37.90
N LEU A 91 -2.24 -14.65 38.64
CA LEU A 91 -3.14 -13.65 39.23
C LEU A 91 -3.99 -12.96 38.16
N ALA A 92 -3.36 -12.48 37.10
CA ALA A 92 -4.06 -11.80 36.00
C ALA A 92 -5.06 -12.72 35.30
N ARG A 93 -4.71 -14.00 35.12
CA ARG A 93 -5.59 -15.02 34.54
C ARG A 93 -6.81 -15.25 35.42
N ALA A 94 -6.61 -15.56 36.70
CA ALA A 94 -7.71 -15.83 37.64
C ALA A 94 -8.70 -14.65 37.72
N GLU A 95 -8.18 -13.42 37.75
CA GLU A 95 -9.02 -12.23 37.81
C GLU A 95 -9.71 -11.90 36.49
N LEU A 96 -9.05 -12.15 35.34
CA LEU A 96 -9.71 -12.05 34.05
C LEU A 96 -10.89 -13.01 33.95
N GLU A 97 -10.70 -14.27 34.37
CA GLU A 97 -11.77 -15.29 34.36
C GLU A 97 -12.96 -14.89 35.23
N ARG A 98 -12.71 -14.26 36.39
CA ARG A 98 -13.75 -13.78 37.28
C ARG A 98 -14.54 -12.59 36.72
N ARG A 99 -13.87 -11.69 35.98
CA ARG A 99 -14.43 -10.40 35.53
C ARG A 99 -15.05 -10.46 34.15
N GLN A 100 -14.51 -11.28 33.25
CA GLN A 100 -14.92 -11.35 31.85
C GLN A 100 -16.43 -11.61 31.62
N PRO A 101 -17.15 -12.40 32.44
CA PRO A 101 -18.60 -12.57 32.29
C PRO A 101 -19.42 -11.29 32.48
N ASN A 102 -18.88 -10.29 33.21
CA ASN A 102 -19.54 -9.02 33.48
C ASN A 102 -18.98 -7.87 32.64
N ALA A 103 -17.98 -8.11 31.79
CA ALA A 103 -17.41 -7.08 30.93
C ALA A 103 -18.47 -6.54 29.95
N THR A 104 -18.54 -5.21 29.84
CA THR A 104 -19.40 -4.50 28.88
C THR A 104 -18.78 -4.49 27.49
N ALA A 105 -19.60 -4.20 26.47
CA ALA A 105 -19.08 -4.03 25.12
C ALA A 105 -18.08 -2.87 25.04
N GLU A 106 -18.35 -1.75 25.71
CA GLU A 106 -17.47 -0.58 25.78
C GLU A 106 -16.10 -0.95 26.37
N SER A 107 -16.08 -1.58 27.55
CA SER A 107 -14.84 -2.04 28.18
C SER A 107 -14.02 -2.97 27.29
N LEU A 108 -14.66 -3.88 26.55
CA LEU A 108 -13.94 -4.79 25.64
C LEU A 108 -13.42 -4.06 24.38
N LEU A 109 -14.20 -3.13 23.84
CA LEU A 109 -13.84 -2.35 22.65
C LEU A 109 -12.68 -1.37 22.95
N ASP A 110 -12.67 -0.75 24.13
CA ASP A 110 -11.62 0.18 24.59
C ASP A 110 -10.26 -0.49 24.82
N ASN A 111 -10.24 -1.82 24.87
CA ASN A 111 -9.06 -2.64 25.10
C ASN A 111 -8.68 -3.51 23.88
N LEU A 112 -9.22 -3.24 22.69
CA LEU A 112 -8.89 -4.00 21.48
C LEU A 112 -7.39 -3.95 21.15
N ASP A 113 -6.73 -2.82 21.34
CA ASP A 113 -5.28 -2.68 21.13
C ASP A 113 -4.48 -3.64 22.01
N LEU A 114 -4.86 -3.77 23.29
CA LEU A 114 -4.23 -4.69 24.23
C LEU A 114 -4.49 -6.15 23.87
N LEU A 115 -5.71 -6.48 23.42
CA LEU A 115 -6.06 -7.82 22.94
C LEU A 115 -5.22 -8.20 21.71
N LEU A 116 -5.11 -7.28 20.75
CA LEU A 116 -4.30 -7.47 19.54
C LEU A 116 -2.81 -7.56 19.85
N ASP A 117 -2.31 -6.82 20.84
CA ASP A 117 -0.92 -6.97 21.29
C ASP A 117 -0.70 -8.36 21.91
N LEU A 118 -1.62 -8.80 22.79
CA LEU A 118 -1.57 -10.11 23.45
C LEU A 118 -1.55 -11.27 22.46
N GLN A 119 -2.32 -11.20 21.36
CA GLN A 119 -2.30 -12.20 20.28
C GLN A 119 -0.93 -12.44 19.67
N ARG A 120 -0.05 -11.44 19.68
CA ARG A 120 1.29 -11.52 19.11
C ARG A 120 2.33 -11.98 20.12
N LYS A 121 1.98 -12.05 21.41
CA LYS A 121 2.92 -12.48 22.45
C LYS A 121 2.86 -13.98 22.68
N GLN A 122 4.00 -14.54 23.09
CA GLN A 122 4.19 -15.98 23.19
C GLN A 122 4.85 -16.42 24.50
N ARG A 123 4.88 -15.58 25.55
CA ARG A 123 5.50 -16.01 26.84
C ARG A 123 4.66 -17.03 27.59
N ALA A 124 3.37 -17.11 27.29
CA ALA A 124 2.47 -18.16 27.73
C ALA A 124 1.43 -18.41 26.63
N ASP A 125 0.69 -19.51 26.75
CA ASP A 125 -0.47 -19.75 25.92
C ASP A 125 -1.64 -18.86 26.38
N HIS A 126 -2.05 -17.96 25.48
CA HIS A 126 -3.14 -17.00 25.68
C HIS A 126 -4.41 -17.38 24.90
N SER A 127 -4.37 -18.48 24.14
CA SER A 127 -5.45 -18.88 23.23
C SER A 127 -6.80 -19.01 23.95
N VAL A 128 -6.83 -19.67 25.10
CA VAL A 128 -8.04 -19.86 25.91
C VAL A 128 -8.65 -18.54 26.37
N ALA A 129 -7.83 -17.61 26.87
CA ALA A 129 -8.31 -16.30 27.31
C ALA A 129 -8.84 -15.46 26.14
N LEU A 130 -8.13 -15.46 25.02
CA LEU A 130 -8.52 -14.76 23.80
C LEU A 130 -9.83 -15.31 23.21
N GLU A 131 -10.00 -16.64 23.17
CA GLU A 131 -11.23 -17.26 22.68
C GLU A 131 -12.43 -17.00 23.61
N ARG A 132 -12.24 -16.97 24.92
CA ARG A 132 -13.29 -16.55 25.86
C ARG A 132 -13.72 -15.11 25.61
N ILE A 133 -12.77 -14.19 25.38
CA ILE A 133 -13.10 -12.80 25.07
C ILE A 133 -13.82 -12.69 23.71
N ARG A 134 -13.39 -13.44 22.70
CA ARG A 134 -14.12 -13.52 21.42
C ARG A 134 -15.53 -14.06 21.61
N ALA A 135 -15.71 -15.08 22.43
CA ALA A 135 -17.03 -15.64 22.75
C ALA A 135 -17.93 -14.58 23.41
N ARG A 136 -17.40 -13.81 24.38
CA ARG A 136 -18.13 -12.73 25.04
C ARG A 136 -18.58 -11.63 24.06
N LEU A 137 -17.73 -11.24 23.11
CA LEU A 137 -18.09 -10.29 22.05
C LEU A 137 -19.24 -10.79 21.14
N ARG A 138 -19.45 -12.11 21.06
CA ARG A 138 -20.51 -12.74 20.25
C ARG A 138 -21.85 -12.86 20.98
N GLU A 139 -21.85 -12.73 22.32
CA GLU A 139 -23.03 -12.97 23.12
C GLU A 139 -24.18 -12.03 22.74
N PRO A 140 -25.45 -12.50 22.74
CA PRO A 140 -26.59 -11.69 22.33
C PRO A 140 -26.68 -10.33 23.04
N ALA A 141 -26.31 -10.28 24.33
CA ALA A 141 -26.32 -9.06 25.13
C ALA A 141 -25.33 -7.98 24.64
N LEU A 142 -24.18 -8.37 24.08
CA LEU A 142 -23.15 -7.44 23.61
C LEU A 142 -23.12 -7.26 22.09
N ARG A 143 -23.59 -8.28 21.35
CA ARG A 143 -23.48 -8.37 19.89
C ARG A 143 -23.96 -7.12 19.16
N GLY A 144 -25.09 -6.54 19.60
CA GLY A 144 -25.65 -5.32 19.01
C GLY A 144 -24.70 -4.13 19.10
N SER A 145 -24.18 -3.84 20.30
CA SER A 145 -23.24 -2.74 20.55
C SER A 145 -21.91 -2.95 19.83
N VAL A 146 -21.38 -4.17 19.85
CA VAL A 146 -20.12 -4.51 19.14
C VAL A 146 -20.30 -4.35 17.63
N ARG A 147 -21.44 -4.75 17.06
CA ARG A 147 -21.77 -4.54 15.64
C ARG A 147 -21.94 -3.06 15.29
N ALA A 148 -22.53 -2.27 16.19
CA ALA A 148 -22.70 -0.84 16.00
C ALA A 148 -21.35 -0.08 16.01
N ALA A 149 -20.35 -0.58 16.74
CA ALA A 149 -19.02 0.02 16.80
C ALA A 149 -18.19 -0.21 15.51
N LEU A 150 -18.44 -1.30 14.77
CA LEU A 150 -17.61 -1.72 13.63
C LEU A 150 -17.27 -0.59 12.62
N PRO A 151 -18.20 0.28 12.18
CA PRO A 151 -17.88 1.35 11.23
C PRO A 151 -16.86 2.38 11.74
N GLY A 152 -16.71 2.53 13.06
CA GLY A 152 -15.76 3.44 13.69
C GLY A 152 -14.36 2.84 13.89
N LEU A 153 -14.24 1.51 13.85
CA LEU A 153 -12.98 0.81 14.08
C LEU A 153 -12.06 0.88 12.85
N ARG A 154 -10.75 0.68 13.05
CA ARG A 154 -9.76 0.76 11.96
C ARG A 154 -8.82 -0.43 11.94
N GLY A 155 -8.34 -0.75 10.73
CA GLY A 155 -7.26 -1.73 10.53
C GLY A 155 -7.53 -3.08 11.21
N GLN A 156 -6.61 -3.48 12.09
CA GLN A 156 -6.66 -4.79 12.73
C GLN A 156 -7.81 -4.92 13.75
N GLU A 157 -8.25 -3.83 14.38
CA GLU A 157 -9.37 -3.82 15.33
C GLU A 157 -10.69 -4.16 14.63
N ALA A 158 -10.97 -3.47 13.51
CA ALA A 158 -12.17 -3.73 12.71
C ALA A 158 -12.20 -5.17 12.20
N ARG A 159 -11.04 -5.70 11.77
CA ARG A 159 -10.90 -7.09 11.32
C ARG A 159 -11.09 -8.09 12.46
N PHE A 160 -10.54 -7.81 13.64
CA PHE A 160 -10.70 -8.66 14.81
C PHE A 160 -12.16 -8.72 15.26
N VAL A 161 -12.83 -7.57 15.34
CA VAL A 161 -14.24 -7.48 15.72
C VAL A 161 -15.12 -8.15 14.67
N PHE A 162 -14.85 -7.95 13.38
CA PHE A 162 -15.56 -8.68 12.33
C PHE A 162 -15.37 -10.20 12.45
N ASP A 163 -14.14 -10.69 12.62
CA ASP A 163 -13.87 -12.12 12.80
C ASP A 163 -14.52 -12.68 14.08
N ALA A 164 -14.61 -11.87 15.14
CA ALA A 164 -15.33 -12.23 16.34
C ALA A 164 -16.83 -12.32 16.04
N LEU A 165 -17.45 -11.33 15.41
CA LEU A 165 -18.90 -11.34 15.18
C LEU A 165 -19.36 -12.30 14.07
N ALA A 166 -18.51 -12.59 13.10
CA ALA A 166 -18.77 -13.51 12.01
C ALA A 166 -18.83 -14.94 12.55
N ASN A 167 -20.05 -15.39 12.88
CA ASN A 167 -20.33 -16.77 13.22
C ASN A 167 -20.15 -17.66 11.96
N GLU A 168 -19.76 -18.92 12.14
CA GLU A 168 -19.59 -19.89 11.06
C GLU A 168 -20.93 -20.43 10.55
N GLU A 169 -21.97 -20.45 11.40
CA GLU A 169 -23.24 -21.11 11.10
C GLU A 169 -24.31 -20.17 10.53
N GLN A 170 -24.23 -18.86 10.79
CA GLN A 170 -25.25 -17.90 10.36
C GLN A 170 -24.64 -16.53 10.10
N LEU A 171 -24.89 -16.01 8.90
CA LEU A 171 -24.44 -14.67 8.54
C LEU A 171 -25.48 -13.62 8.91
N ASP A 172 -25.00 -12.64 9.66
CA ASP A 172 -25.73 -11.43 10.03
C ASP A 172 -25.64 -10.45 8.86
N ALA A 173 -26.74 -10.31 8.12
CA ALA A 173 -26.79 -9.45 6.93
C ALA A 173 -26.37 -8.01 7.26
N GLU A 174 -26.81 -7.47 8.40
CA GLU A 174 -26.46 -6.11 8.82
C GLU A 174 -24.96 -5.97 9.10
N LEU A 175 -24.33 -6.99 9.69
CA LEU A 175 -22.87 -7.01 9.88
C LEU A 175 -22.14 -6.97 8.54
N ILE A 176 -22.62 -7.74 7.56
CA ILE A 176 -21.98 -7.83 6.25
C ILE A 176 -22.15 -6.55 5.44
N ASP A 177 -23.34 -5.95 5.45
CA ASP A 177 -23.58 -4.69 4.77
C ASP A 177 -22.64 -3.59 5.28
N LYS A 178 -22.51 -3.47 6.61
CA LYS A 178 -21.57 -2.54 7.24
C LYS A 178 -20.12 -2.84 6.86
N ALA A 179 -19.74 -4.11 6.84
CA ALA A 179 -18.37 -4.52 6.54
C ALA A 179 -18.01 -4.36 5.05
N LEU A 180 -18.96 -4.54 4.12
CA LEU A 180 -18.77 -4.37 2.67
C LEU A 180 -18.58 -2.92 2.25
N VAL A 181 -19.08 -1.94 3.01
CA VAL A 181 -18.85 -0.51 2.72
C VAL A 181 -17.69 0.08 3.53
N HIS A 182 -17.03 -0.73 4.37
CA HIS A 182 -16.02 -0.26 5.29
C HIS A 182 -14.78 0.34 4.60
N PRO A 183 -14.15 1.39 5.15
CA PRO A 183 -12.97 2.02 4.59
C PRO A 183 -11.75 1.08 4.40
N ASP A 184 -11.63 0.04 5.21
CA ASP A 184 -10.53 -0.93 5.14
C ASP A 184 -10.71 -1.98 4.02
N PRO A 185 -9.87 -1.98 2.96
CA PRO A 185 -9.98 -2.96 1.87
C PRO A 185 -9.70 -4.40 2.29
N ALA A 186 -8.89 -4.63 3.32
CA ALA A 186 -8.62 -5.98 3.80
C ALA A 186 -9.79 -6.54 4.61
N LEU A 187 -10.55 -5.69 5.31
CA LEU A 187 -11.82 -6.13 5.91
C LEU A 187 -12.81 -6.55 4.81
N ARG A 188 -13.00 -5.71 3.79
CA ARG A 188 -13.88 -6.05 2.65
C ARG A 188 -13.46 -7.34 1.95
N ALA A 189 -12.16 -7.59 1.80
CA ALA A 189 -11.65 -8.86 1.26
C ALA A 189 -12.05 -10.07 2.12
N ARG A 190 -11.94 -9.96 3.45
CA ARG A 190 -12.37 -11.01 4.39
C ARG A 190 -13.87 -11.26 4.34
N VAL A 191 -14.65 -10.20 4.15
CA VAL A 191 -16.10 -10.35 3.92
C VAL A 191 -16.35 -11.17 2.67
N MET A 192 -15.65 -10.88 1.57
CA MET A 192 -15.77 -11.68 0.34
C MET A 192 -15.31 -13.14 0.51
N ASP A 193 -14.35 -13.42 1.41
CA ASP A 193 -14.00 -14.79 1.83
C ASP A 193 -15.14 -15.50 2.53
N ARG A 194 -15.84 -14.80 3.43
CA ARG A 194 -17.00 -15.35 4.13
C ARG A 194 -18.17 -15.58 3.19
N LEU A 195 -18.46 -14.63 2.29
CA LEU A 195 -19.51 -14.81 1.28
C LEU A 195 -19.28 -16.04 0.41
N GLY A 196 -18.02 -16.37 0.08
CA GLY A 196 -17.68 -17.56 -0.70
C GLY A 196 -18.00 -18.90 -0.02
N ARG A 197 -18.30 -18.90 1.28
CA ARG A 197 -18.68 -20.10 2.06
C ARG A 197 -20.18 -20.26 2.24
N LEU A 198 -20.97 -19.28 1.78
CA LEU A 198 -22.42 -19.31 1.87
C LEU A 198 -23.06 -20.05 0.70
N PRO A 199 -24.31 -20.53 0.86
CA PRO A 199 -25.17 -20.83 -0.26
C PRO A 199 -25.25 -19.64 -1.23
N ALA A 200 -25.24 -19.93 -2.52
CA ALA A 200 -25.26 -18.94 -3.59
C ALA A 200 -26.41 -17.93 -3.45
N GLU A 201 -27.61 -18.41 -3.10
CA GLU A 201 -28.82 -17.59 -2.94
C GLU A 201 -28.63 -16.46 -1.90
N SER A 202 -28.00 -16.77 -0.77
CA SER A 202 -27.75 -15.79 0.29
C SER A 202 -26.61 -14.83 -0.05
N ALA A 203 -25.61 -15.30 -0.81
CA ALA A 203 -24.42 -14.52 -1.12
C ALA A 203 -24.59 -13.62 -2.36
N ALA A 204 -25.42 -14.00 -3.33
CA ALA A 204 -25.55 -13.30 -4.59
C ALA A 204 -25.96 -11.82 -4.46
N PRO A 205 -26.94 -11.42 -3.62
CA PRO A 205 -27.26 -10.00 -3.43
C PRO A 205 -26.05 -9.18 -2.96
N LEU A 206 -25.21 -9.77 -2.12
CA LEU A 206 -24.03 -9.13 -1.52
C LEU A 206 -22.87 -9.07 -2.51
N TRP A 207 -22.71 -10.08 -3.38
CA TRP A 207 -21.79 -9.99 -4.52
C TRP A 207 -22.23 -8.93 -5.53
N ARG A 208 -23.53 -8.76 -5.79
CA ARG A 208 -24.03 -7.68 -6.65
C ARG A 208 -23.68 -6.30 -6.09
N LEU A 209 -23.81 -6.11 -4.78
CA LEU A 209 -23.35 -4.87 -4.12
C LEU A 209 -21.84 -4.67 -4.30
N ALA A 210 -21.04 -5.73 -4.15
CA ALA A 210 -19.59 -5.69 -4.29
C ALA A 210 -19.10 -5.44 -5.74
N LEU A 211 -19.95 -5.55 -6.76
CA LEU A 211 -19.62 -5.11 -8.12
C LEU A 211 -19.32 -3.61 -8.21
N SER A 212 -19.81 -2.81 -7.25
CA SER A 212 -19.54 -1.38 -7.17
C SER A 212 -18.38 -1.01 -6.23
N ASP A 213 -17.62 -1.98 -5.71
CA ASP A 213 -16.49 -1.71 -4.81
C ASP A 213 -15.43 -0.85 -5.51
N ARG A 214 -14.83 0.11 -4.82
CA ARG A 214 -13.71 0.91 -5.35
C ARG A 214 -12.45 0.09 -5.67
N ASN A 215 -12.27 -1.09 -5.09
CA ASN A 215 -11.16 -1.99 -5.34
C ASN A 215 -11.49 -2.97 -6.47
N GLY A 216 -10.78 -2.86 -7.60
CA GLY A 216 -10.97 -3.72 -8.76
C GLY A 216 -10.79 -5.22 -8.48
N ARG A 217 -9.92 -5.61 -7.54
CA ARG A 217 -9.79 -7.03 -7.15
C ARG A 217 -11.05 -7.58 -6.50
N LEU A 218 -11.75 -6.76 -5.70
CA LEU A 218 -13.00 -7.16 -5.06
C LEU A 218 -14.15 -7.21 -6.09
N ARG A 219 -14.21 -6.24 -7.01
CA ARG A 219 -15.15 -6.29 -8.14
C ARG A 219 -14.97 -7.54 -9.00
N ALA A 220 -13.73 -7.87 -9.38
CA ALA A 220 -13.43 -9.07 -10.16
C ALA A 220 -13.84 -10.34 -9.41
N ARG A 221 -13.55 -10.41 -8.11
CA ARG A 221 -13.94 -11.54 -7.28
C ARG A 221 -15.47 -11.68 -7.16
N ALA A 222 -16.18 -10.58 -7.00
CA ALA A 222 -17.64 -10.56 -6.97
C ALA A 222 -18.24 -11.02 -8.30
N LEU A 223 -17.73 -10.50 -9.42
CA LEU A 223 -18.14 -10.91 -10.76
C LEU A 223 -17.89 -12.41 -10.99
N TYR A 224 -16.73 -12.92 -10.60
CA TYR A 224 -16.41 -14.35 -10.71
C TYR A 224 -17.37 -15.22 -9.91
N ALA A 225 -17.69 -14.81 -8.68
CA ALA A 225 -18.64 -15.51 -7.83
C ALA A 225 -20.05 -15.52 -8.46
N LEU A 226 -20.50 -14.40 -9.01
CA LEU A 226 -21.79 -14.29 -9.70
C LEU A 226 -21.87 -15.14 -10.97
N ILE A 227 -20.83 -15.14 -11.82
CA ILE A 227 -20.77 -16.00 -13.02
C ILE A 227 -20.95 -17.48 -12.64
N LYS A 228 -20.32 -17.92 -11.54
CA LYS A 228 -20.42 -19.30 -11.08
C LYS A 228 -21.77 -19.62 -10.43
N ALA A 229 -22.29 -18.70 -9.63
CA ALA A 229 -23.50 -18.90 -8.84
C ALA A 229 -24.77 -18.76 -9.67
N GLU A 230 -24.78 -17.85 -10.64
CA GLU A 230 -25.97 -17.47 -11.42
C GLU A 230 -25.62 -17.36 -12.92
N PRO A 231 -25.16 -18.43 -13.58
CA PRO A 231 -24.68 -18.39 -14.97
C PRO A 231 -25.77 -18.00 -15.99
N ASN A 232 -27.04 -18.09 -15.59
CA ASN A 232 -28.20 -17.77 -16.42
C ASN A 232 -28.96 -16.52 -15.94
N ALA A 233 -28.36 -15.72 -15.03
CA ALA A 233 -28.99 -14.48 -14.58
C ALA A 233 -29.26 -13.54 -15.77
N PRO A 234 -30.45 -12.93 -15.87
CA PRO A 234 -30.76 -12.02 -16.97
C PRO A 234 -29.83 -10.79 -17.00
N GLU A 235 -29.34 -10.36 -15.84
CA GLU A 235 -28.43 -9.22 -15.70
C GLU A 235 -26.97 -9.54 -16.06
N LEU A 236 -26.61 -10.82 -16.20
CA LEU A 236 -25.21 -11.24 -16.40
C LEU A 236 -24.58 -10.58 -17.63
N HIS A 237 -25.35 -10.44 -18.72
CA HIS A 237 -24.90 -9.73 -19.91
C HIS A 237 -24.52 -8.29 -19.58
N GLY A 238 -25.38 -7.55 -18.87
CA GLY A 238 -25.11 -6.17 -18.47
C GLY A 238 -23.92 -6.03 -17.51
N TRP A 239 -23.73 -7.00 -16.61
CA TRP A 239 -22.56 -7.02 -15.74
C TRP A 239 -21.27 -7.23 -16.53
N LEU A 240 -21.27 -8.13 -17.51
CA LEU A 240 -20.11 -8.37 -18.38
C LEU A 240 -19.79 -7.17 -19.26
N GLU A 241 -20.80 -6.53 -19.86
CA GLU A 241 -20.58 -5.30 -20.64
C GLU A 241 -19.97 -4.18 -19.80
N THR A 242 -20.47 -4.00 -18.57
CA THR A 242 -19.91 -3.02 -17.62
C THR A 242 -18.47 -3.38 -17.25
N ALA A 243 -18.21 -4.65 -16.95
CA ALA A 243 -16.90 -5.14 -16.53
C ALA A 243 -15.84 -5.08 -17.65
N LEU A 244 -16.24 -5.24 -18.92
CA LEU A 244 -15.38 -5.04 -20.08
C LEU A 244 -14.88 -3.60 -20.21
N LEU A 245 -15.62 -2.63 -19.66
CA LEU A 245 -15.27 -1.21 -19.66
C LEU A 245 -14.79 -0.74 -18.27
N ASP A 246 -14.42 -1.68 -17.39
CA ASP A 246 -13.94 -1.35 -16.05
C ASP A 246 -12.54 -0.70 -16.10
N VAL A 247 -12.27 0.24 -15.19
CA VAL A 247 -10.94 0.88 -15.06
C VAL A 247 -9.81 -0.10 -14.74
N SER A 248 -10.11 -1.20 -14.04
CA SER A 248 -9.17 -2.21 -13.58
C SER A 248 -8.93 -3.27 -14.65
N PRO A 249 -7.66 -3.50 -15.06
CA PRO A 249 -7.32 -4.57 -16.00
C PRO A 249 -7.80 -5.95 -15.54
N SER A 250 -7.68 -6.28 -14.25
CA SER A 250 -8.10 -7.59 -13.72
C SER A 250 -9.60 -7.85 -13.85
N VAL A 251 -10.44 -6.81 -13.79
CA VAL A 251 -11.89 -6.95 -14.00
C VAL A 251 -12.16 -7.19 -15.50
N ARG A 252 -11.50 -6.42 -16.37
CA ARG A 252 -11.59 -6.57 -17.83
C ARG A 252 -11.11 -7.94 -18.31
N ASP A 253 -10.00 -8.45 -17.76
CA ASP A 253 -9.46 -9.78 -18.05
C ASP A 253 -10.49 -10.87 -17.76
N LEU A 254 -11.11 -10.82 -16.57
CA LEU A 254 -12.14 -11.77 -16.20
C LEU A 254 -13.37 -11.65 -17.10
N ALA A 255 -13.80 -10.43 -17.40
CA ALA A 255 -14.95 -10.19 -18.27
C ALA A 255 -14.69 -10.69 -19.70
N ARG A 256 -13.50 -10.46 -20.26
CA ARG A 256 -13.08 -11.03 -21.56
C ARG A 256 -13.10 -12.54 -21.57
N TRP A 257 -12.61 -13.16 -20.49
CA TRP A 257 -12.64 -14.61 -20.37
C TRP A 257 -14.09 -15.12 -20.36
N ALA A 258 -14.99 -14.48 -19.61
CA ALA A 258 -16.37 -14.92 -19.49
C ALA A 258 -17.23 -14.62 -20.73
N ALA A 259 -16.99 -13.49 -21.40
CA ALA A 259 -17.85 -12.93 -22.44
C ALA A 259 -18.25 -13.92 -23.57
N PRO A 260 -17.32 -14.69 -24.19
CA PRO A 260 -17.69 -15.64 -25.24
C PRO A 260 -18.63 -16.76 -24.78
N ARG A 261 -18.51 -17.19 -23.52
CA ARG A 261 -19.35 -18.26 -22.94
C ARG A 261 -20.78 -17.81 -22.70
N HIS A 262 -20.99 -16.50 -22.61
CA HIS A 262 -22.27 -15.87 -22.36
C HIS A 262 -22.71 -14.99 -23.54
N GLY A 263 -22.20 -15.22 -24.75
CA GLY A 263 -22.68 -14.54 -25.96
C GLY A 263 -22.40 -13.04 -26.03
N VAL A 264 -21.49 -12.50 -25.21
CA VAL A 264 -21.12 -11.07 -25.23
C VAL A 264 -19.93 -10.87 -26.16
N ASP A 265 -20.10 -10.05 -27.20
CA ASP A 265 -18.99 -9.62 -28.07
C ASP A 265 -18.27 -8.41 -27.45
N ALA A 266 -17.08 -8.67 -26.91
CA ALA A 266 -16.25 -7.64 -26.29
C ALA A 266 -15.85 -6.52 -27.26
N ALA A 267 -15.58 -6.83 -28.53
CA ALA A 267 -15.21 -5.80 -29.51
C ALA A 267 -16.41 -4.92 -29.85
N ALA A 268 -17.60 -5.51 -30.00
CA ALA A 268 -18.83 -4.76 -30.22
C ALA A 268 -19.15 -3.81 -29.06
N VAL A 269 -19.00 -4.25 -27.80
CA VAL A 269 -19.19 -3.41 -26.61
C VAL A 269 -18.26 -2.19 -26.65
N VAL A 270 -16.99 -2.40 -26.95
CA VAL A 270 -16.00 -1.32 -26.99
C VAL A 270 -16.26 -0.36 -28.15
N ARG A 271 -16.58 -0.87 -29.35
CA ARG A 271 -16.92 -0.03 -30.50
C ARG A 271 -18.10 0.89 -30.20
N ARG A 272 -19.15 0.41 -29.53
CA ARG A 272 -20.25 1.28 -29.07
C ARG A 272 -19.76 2.36 -28.12
N ALA A 273 -18.85 2.01 -27.21
CA ALA A 273 -18.31 2.97 -26.24
C ALA A 273 -17.34 4.00 -26.87
N LEU A 274 -16.61 3.64 -27.92
CA LEU A 274 -15.65 4.51 -28.62
C LEU A 274 -16.33 5.69 -29.35
N VAL A 275 -17.60 5.54 -29.75
CA VAL A 275 -18.38 6.60 -30.40
C VAL A 275 -18.75 7.74 -29.42
N LEU A 276 -18.69 7.47 -28.12
CA LEU A 276 -19.03 8.44 -27.07
C LEU A 276 -17.75 9.00 -26.45
N VAL A 277 -17.68 10.32 -26.28
CA VAL A 277 -16.60 10.94 -25.50
C VAL A 277 -16.83 10.64 -24.02
N PRO A 278 -15.90 9.94 -23.32
CA PRO A 278 -16.11 9.60 -21.93
C PRO A 278 -16.16 10.84 -21.01
N VAL A 279 -17.11 10.84 -20.07
CA VAL A 279 -17.35 11.98 -19.16
C VAL A 279 -16.44 12.00 -17.93
N ASP A 280 -15.94 10.82 -17.51
CA ASP A 280 -15.16 10.67 -16.30
C ASP A 280 -13.89 9.85 -16.52
N ARG A 281 -12.95 9.99 -15.58
CA ARG A 281 -11.65 9.31 -15.60
C ARG A 281 -11.78 7.79 -15.74
N GLY A 282 -12.72 7.18 -15.01
CA GLY A 282 -12.90 5.72 -15.00
C GLY A 282 -13.28 5.20 -16.38
N ARG A 283 -14.24 5.85 -17.03
CA ARG A 283 -14.68 5.50 -18.39
C ARG A 283 -13.57 5.69 -19.43
N TRP A 284 -12.80 6.78 -19.36
CA TRP A 284 -11.63 6.97 -20.24
C TRP A 284 -10.65 5.79 -20.15
N HIS A 285 -10.28 5.42 -18.93
CA HIS A 285 -9.35 4.32 -18.69
C HIS A 285 -9.94 2.96 -19.05
N GLY A 286 -11.24 2.75 -18.86
CA GLY A 286 -11.93 1.52 -19.22
C GLY A 286 -11.98 1.30 -20.73
N VAL A 287 -12.48 2.29 -21.46
CA VAL A 287 -12.65 2.21 -22.93
C VAL A 287 -11.29 2.11 -23.63
N LEU A 288 -10.36 3.04 -23.37
CA LEU A 288 -9.01 2.99 -23.94
C LEU A 288 -8.20 1.79 -23.40
N GLY A 289 -8.54 1.34 -22.18
CA GLY A 289 -8.06 0.10 -21.55
C GLY A 289 -8.30 -1.10 -22.43
N GLN A 290 -9.58 -1.41 -22.58
CA GLN A 290 -10.09 -2.55 -23.32
C GLN A 290 -9.74 -2.48 -24.80
N ALA A 291 -9.84 -1.29 -25.42
CA ALA A 291 -9.55 -1.15 -26.84
C ALA A 291 -8.09 -1.46 -27.18
N ALA A 292 -7.15 -1.07 -26.31
CA ALA A 292 -5.74 -1.43 -26.46
C ALA A 292 -5.52 -2.95 -26.33
N GLU A 293 -6.14 -3.56 -25.31
CA GLU A 293 -6.02 -4.99 -25.03
C GLU A 293 -6.61 -5.86 -26.16
N LEU A 294 -7.65 -5.36 -26.84
CA LEU A 294 -8.25 -5.97 -28.03
C LEU A 294 -7.61 -5.53 -29.34
N ARG A 295 -6.63 -4.62 -29.32
CA ARG A 295 -5.97 -4.03 -30.50
C ARG A 295 -6.96 -3.43 -31.52
N LEU A 296 -7.95 -2.71 -31.03
CA LEU A 296 -8.92 -2.00 -31.86
C LEU A 296 -8.32 -0.66 -32.32
N GLU A 297 -8.00 -0.55 -33.61
CA GLU A 297 -7.49 0.68 -34.24
C GLU A 297 -8.51 1.82 -34.20
N GLU A 298 -9.79 1.50 -34.08
CA GLU A 298 -10.89 2.46 -33.90
C GLU A 298 -10.70 3.31 -32.62
N ALA A 299 -9.79 2.94 -31.72
CA ALA A 299 -9.45 3.70 -30.52
C ALA A 299 -8.59 4.94 -30.80
N VAL A 300 -7.88 5.00 -31.94
CA VAL A 300 -6.91 6.06 -32.24
C VAL A 300 -7.52 7.46 -32.19
N PRO A 301 -8.70 7.74 -32.79
CA PRO A 301 -9.32 9.07 -32.70
C PRO A 301 -9.61 9.50 -31.26
N LEU A 302 -10.15 8.58 -30.45
CA LEU A 302 -10.44 8.86 -29.04
C LEU A 302 -9.16 9.05 -28.24
N ALA A 303 -8.11 8.27 -28.52
CA ALA A 303 -6.80 8.42 -27.89
C ALA A 303 -6.14 9.77 -28.22
N ARG A 304 -6.30 10.29 -29.44
CA ARG A 304 -5.86 11.66 -29.80
C ARG A 304 -6.64 12.71 -29.02
N GLN A 305 -7.96 12.56 -28.89
CA GLN A 305 -8.77 13.46 -28.08
C GLN A 305 -8.38 13.43 -26.59
N ALA A 306 -8.00 12.25 -26.07
CA ALA A 306 -7.55 12.09 -24.69
C ALA A 306 -6.33 12.97 -24.36
N LEU A 307 -5.47 13.27 -25.33
CA LEU A 307 -4.29 14.13 -25.14
C LEU A 307 -4.66 15.58 -24.77
N ALA A 308 -5.87 16.03 -25.09
CA ALA A 308 -6.38 17.35 -24.71
C ALA A 308 -7.14 17.34 -23.37
N SER A 309 -7.26 16.19 -22.70
CA SER A 309 -8.00 16.07 -21.44
C SER A 309 -7.38 16.93 -20.34
N PRO A 310 -8.18 17.59 -19.47
CA PRO A 310 -7.65 18.26 -18.29
C PRO A 310 -7.00 17.28 -17.30
N LEU A 311 -7.36 15.99 -17.36
CA LEU A 311 -6.88 14.96 -16.45
C LEU A 311 -5.55 14.38 -16.93
N PRO A 312 -4.44 14.50 -16.18
CA PRO A 312 -3.14 13.97 -16.60
C PRO A 312 -3.13 12.46 -16.85
N SER A 313 -3.88 11.71 -16.03
CA SER A 313 -4.00 10.25 -16.18
C SER A 313 -4.66 9.83 -17.51
N VAL A 314 -5.60 10.63 -18.02
CA VAL A 314 -6.26 10.39 -19.31
C VAL A 314 -5.31 10.70 -20.47
N ARG A 315 -4.57 11.82 -20.40
CA ARG A 315 -3.55 12.17 -21.40
C ARG A 315 -2.51 11.07 -21.54
N ARG A 316 -1.98 10.58 -20.39
CA ARG A 316 -1.07 9.43 -20.36
C ARG A 316 -1.67 8.21 -21.03
N ARG A 317 -2.92 7.87 -20.71
CA ARG A 317 -3.57 6.69 -21.29
C ARG A 317 -3.75 6.84 -22.80
N GLY A 318 -4.15 8.02 -23.28
CA GLY A 318 -4.21 8.33 -24.71
C GLY A 318 -2.86 8.13 -25.39
N LEU A 319 -1.80 8.68 -24.82
CA LEU A 319 -0.45 8.57 -25.38
C LEU A 319 0.03 7.11 -25.44
N GLN A 320 -0.22 6.32 -24.39
CA GLN A 320 0.07 4.88 -24.39
C GLN A 320 -0.57 4.16 -25.57
N VAL A 321 -1.88 4.38 -25.79
CA VAL A 321 -2.62 3.78 -26.90
C VAL A 321 -2.02 4.19 -28.24
N LEU A 322 -1.68 5.47 -28.43
CA LEU A 322 -1.08 5.93 -29.69
C LEU A 322 0.27 5.30 -29.95
N VAL A 323 1.16 5.25 -28.95
CA VAL A 323 2.50 4.66 -29.13
C VAL A 323 2.40 3.14 -29.33
N GLU A 324 1.40 2.47 -28.76
CA GLU A 324 1.19 1.02 -28.95
C GLU A 324 0.56 0.67 -30.31
N GLN A 325 -0.41 1.45 -30.78
CA GLN A 325 -1.21 1.10 -31.96
C GLN A 325 -0.77 1.82 -33.24
N VAL A 326 -0.29 3.06 -33.15
CA VAL A 326 0.13 3.89 -34.29
C VAL A 326 1.51 4.50 -34.05
N PRO A 327 2.56 3.67 -33.80
CA PRO A 327 3.88 4.14 -33.41
C PRO A 327 4.48 5.16 -34.39
N GLU A 328 4.27 4.97 -35.69
CA GLU A 328 4.75 5.87 -36.75
C GLU A 328 4.17 7.29 -36.65
N GLN A 329 2.99 7.44 -36.04
CA GLN A 329 2.27 8.71 -35.92
C GLN A 329 2.26 9.27 -34.49
N ALA A 330 2.86 8.55 -33.54
CA ALA A 330 2.83 8.89 -32.12
C ALA A 330 3.99 9.82 -31.70
N GLY A 331 5.05 9.92 -32.53
CA GLY A 331 6.23 10.74 -32.27
C GLY A 331 5.90 12.20 -31.97
N ASP A 332 5.11 12.84 -32.82
CA ASP A 332 4.71 14.24 -32.66
C ASP A 332 3.91 14.48 -31.38
N ALA A 333 3.04 13.53 -31.02
CA ALA A 333 2.29 13.59 -29.77
C ALA A 333 3.20 13.48 -28.55
N CYS A 334 4.20 12.59 -28.58
CA CYS A 334 5.19 12.50 -27.50
C CYS A 334 6.03 13.78 -27.41
N LEU A 335 6.50 14.32 -28.53
CA LEU A 335 7.29 15.56 -28.56
C LEU A 335 6.49 16.75 -28.00
N ALA A 336 5.23 16.90 -28.40
CA ALA A 336 4.36 17.97 -27.91
C ALA A 336 4.12 17.88 -26.38
N LEU A 337 4.08 16.67 -25.82
CA LEU A 337 3.83 16.44 -24.40
C LEU A 337 5.07 16.51 -23.52
N LEU A 338 6.25 16.80 -24.09
CA LEU A 338 7.45 17.12 -23.28
C LEU A 338 7.28 18.42 -22.48
N ASP A 339 6.41 19.33 -22.93
CA ASP A 339 6.09 20.59 -22.25
C ASP A 339 4.82 20.50 -21.37
N ASP A 340 4.32 19.29 -21.11
CA ASP A 340 3.12 19.10 -20.30
C ASP A 340 3.34 19.52 -18.84
N ARG A 341 2.33 20.18 -18.25
CA ARG A 341 2.39 20.67 -16.86
C ARG A 341 2.47 19.54 -15.82
N ALA A 342 2.04 18.33 -16.17
CA ALA A 342 2.04 17.19 -15.26
C ALA A 342 3.28 16.32 -15.48
N PRO A 343 4.17 16.17 -14.47
CA PRO A 343 5.41 15.39 -14.62
C PRO A 343 5.19 13.95 -15.07
N GLY A 344 4.08 13.32 -14.64
CA GLY A 344 3.74 11.96 -15.06
C GLY A 344 3.44 11.84 -16.56
N VAL A 345 2.95 12.90 -17.21
CA VAL A 345 2.71 12.91 -18.67
C VAL A 345 4.03 13.06 -19.41
N VAL A 346 4.91 13.95 -18.94
CA VAL A 346 6.26 14.11 -19.49
C VAL A 346 7.06 12.80 -19.41
N VAL A 347 7.00 12.10 -18.27
CA VAL A 347 7.63 10.78 -18.11
C VAL A 347 7.10 9.77 -19.13
N GLU A 348 5.79 9.74 -19.36
CA GLU A 348 5.17 8.86 -20.36
C GLU A 348 5.62 9.20 -21.79
N ALA A 349 5.70 10.50 -22.12
CA ALA A 349 6.18 10.96 -23.41
C ALA A 349 7.64 10.60 -23.67
N LEU A 350 8.50 10.74 -22.65
CA LEU A 350 9.90 10.33 -22.71
C LEU A 350 10.03 8.82 -22.95
N GLN A 351 9.24 8.00 -22.24
CA GLN A 351 9.20 6.55 -22.45
C GLN A 351 8.68 6.19 -23.85
N GLY A 352 7.69 6.93 -24.35
CA GLY A 352 7.19 6.80 -25.72
C GLY A 352 8.28 7.06 -26.75
N LEU A 353 9.01 8.17 -26.64
CA LEU A 353 10.12 8.52 -27.54
C LEU A 353 11.26 7.49 -27.48
N GLU A 354 11.60 7.03 -26.28
CA GLU A 354 12.62 5.97 -26.09
C GLU A 354 12.21 4.67 -26.79
N ARG A 355 10.93 4.29 -26.71
CA ARG A 355 10.40 3.10 -27.39
C ARG A 355 10.36 3.24 -28.91
N LEU A 356 10.04 4.44 -29.41
CA LEU A 356 9.94 4.70 -30.85
C LEU A 356 11.31 4.84 -31.53
N CYS A 357 12.31 5.39 -30.82
CA CYS A 357 13.72 5.50 -31.23
C CYS A 357 13.91 5.85 -32.73
N HIS A 358 13.38 7.01 -33.15
CA HIS A 358 13.38 7.42 -34.55
C HIS A 358 14.34 8.59 -34.82
N PRO A 359 15.23 8.50 -35.83
CA PRO A 359 16.21 9.57 -36.14
C PRO A 359 15.58 10.93 -36.44
N ALA A 360 14.38 10.97 -37.05
CA ALA A 360 13.70 12.23 -37.37
C ALA A 360 13.33 13.06 -36.13
N PHE A 361 13.37 12.48 -34.93
CA PHE A 361 13.11 13.22 -33.70
C PHE A 361 14.31 14.06 -33.25
N GLU A 362 15.51 13.84 -33.80
CA GLU A 362 16.73 14.49 -33.34
C GLU A 362 16.64 16.03 -33.24
N PRO A 363 16.15 16.77 -34.26
CA PRO A 363 16.06 18.24 -34.14
C PRO A 363 15.15 18.68 -32.99
N ALA A 364 14.00 18.01 -32.82
CA ALA A 364 13.05 18.34 -31.78
C ALA A 364 13.55 17.94 -30.38
N LEU A 365 14.24 16.79 -30.27
CA LEU A 365 14.87 16.34 -29.03
C LEU A 365 15.98 17.30 -28.59
N ARG A 366 16.83 17.78 -29.52
CA ARG A 366 17.86 18.77 -29.21
C ARG A 366 17.26 20.09 -28.74
N ALA A 367 16.23 20.59 -29.43
CA ALA A 367 15.52 21.79 -28.97
C ALA A 367 14.90 21.62 -27.58
N ALA A 368 14.30 20.45 -27.30
CA ALA A 368 13.74 20.13 -25.99
C ALA A 368 14.83 20.01 -24.91
N MET A 369 16.00 19.42 -25.22
CA MET A 369 17.14 19.35 -24.32
C MET A 369 17.62 20.74 -23.88
N THR A 370 17.81 21.66 -24.83
CA THR A 370 18.23 23.04 -24.54
C THR A 370 17.21 23.75 -23.64
N ARG A 371 15.91 23.63 -23.94
CA ARG A 371 14.85 24.23 -23.10
C ARG A 371 14.83 23.64 -21.69
N LEU A 372 14.93 22.31 -21.54
CA LEU A 372 14.87 21.64 -20.24
C LEU A 372 16.15 21.82 -19.41
N ALA A 373 17.30 22.08 -20.03
CA ALA A 373 18.58 22.21 -19.31
C ALA A 373 18.54 23.26 -18.19
N ALA A 374 17.74 24.31 -18.33
CA ALA A 374 17.59 25.37 -17.34
C ALA A 374 16.68 25.00 -16.16
N THR A 375 15.68 24.13 -16.36
CA THR A 375 14.61 23.88 -15.38
C THR A 375 14.53 22.43 -14.89
N ASP A 376 14.94 21.47 -15.71
CA ASP A 376 14.99 20.03 -15.41
C ASP A 376 16.20 19.38 -16.10
N MET A 377 17.37 19.53 -15.48
CA MET A 377 18.61 18.93 -15.96
C MET A 377 18.50 17.40 -16.12
N ALA A 378 17.78 16.72 -15.23
CA ALA A 378 17.64 15.27 -15.29
C ALA A 378 16.80 14.82 -16.50
N GLY A 379 15.73 15.57 -16.82
CA GLY A 379 14.93 15.41 -18.03
C GLY A 379 15.74 15.66 -19.30
N SER A 380 16.51 16.75 -19.34
CA SER A 380 17.40 17.07 -20.48
C SER A 380 18.44 15.97 -20.73
N LEU A 381 19.10 15.49 -19.68
CA LEU A 381 20.06 14.38 -19.80
C LEU A 381 19.40 13.06 -20.22
N ARG A 382 18.13 12.83 -19.86
CA ARG A 382 17.38 11.65 -20.32
C ARG A 382 17.11 11.71 -21.82
N LEU A 383 16.72 12.86 -22.35
CA LEU A 383 16.50 13.05 -23.79
C LEU A 383 17.75 12.74 -24.61
N SER A 384 18.94 13.11 -24.11
CA SER A 384 20.21 12.81 -24.80
C SER A 384 20.42 11.32 -25.05
N ARG A 385 19.85 10.44 -24.20
CA ARG A 385 19.96 8.98 -24.35
C ARG A 385 19.06 8.39 -25.43
N ILE A 386 18.04 9.14 -25.86
CA ILE A 386 17.10 8.73 -26.90
C ILE A 386 17.68 9.00 -28.29
N LEU A 387 18.58 9.98 -28.41
CA LEU A 387 19.26 10.32 -29.66
C LEU A 387 20.07 9.13 -30.20
N PRO A 388 20.28 9.03 -31.53
CA PRO A 388 21.26 8.12 -32.12
C PRO A 388 22.65 8.32 -31.51
N THR A 389 23.42 7.24 -31.35
CA THR A 389 24.71 7.24 -30.62
C THR A 389 25.66 8.40 -30.99
N HIS A 390 25.73 8.75 -32.28
CA HIS A 390 26.56 9.87 -32.75
C HIS A 390 26.04 11.24 -32.30
N ALA A 391 24.72 11.44 -32.40
CA ALA A 391 24.06 12.65 -31.94
C ALA A 391 24.08 12.79 -30.41
N GLN A 392 24.14 11.68 -29.65
CA GLN A 392 24.26 11.74 -28.18
C GLN A 392 25.51 12.50 -27.74
N LEU A 393 26.68 12.17 -28.32
CA LEU A 393 27.94 12.80 -27.94
C LEU A 393 27.91 14.30 -28.28
N GLU A 394 27.45 14.64 -29.49
CA GLU A 394 27.34 16.04 -29.89
C GLU A 394 26.41 16.81 -28.97
N ALA A 395 25.23 16.28 -28.65
CA ALA A 395 24.26 16.96 -27.79
C ALA A 395 24.77 17.15 -26.35
N LEU A 396 25.54 16.18 -25.83
CA LEU A 396 26.19 16.31 -24.52
C LEU A 396 27.31 17.35 -24.53
N LEU A 397 28.07 17.46 -25.63
CA LEU A 397 29.09 18.48 -25.81
C LEU A 397 28.47 19.88 -25.99
N ASP A 398 27.39 19.99 -26.77
CA ASP A 398 26.58 21.21 -26.93
C ASP A 398 26.13 21.71 -25.54
N GLY A 399 25.48 20.82 -24.77
CA GLY A 399 25.00 21.14 -23.43
C GLY A 399 26.12 21.56 -22.46
N LEU A 400 27.29 20.92 -22.52
CA LEU A 400 28.44 21.31 -21.72
C LEU A 400 28.99 22.70 -22.09
N CYS A 401 29.03 23.02 -23.38
CA CYS A 401 29.52 24.31 -23.88
C CYS A 401 28.56 25.45 -23.50
N GLU A 402 27.26 25.22 -23.62
CA GLU A 402 26.21 26.20 -23.34
C GLU A 402 25.91 26.36 -21.83
N ALA A 403 26.24 25.36 -21.02
CA ALA A 403 25.95 25.39 -19.58
C ALA A 403 26.81 26.41 -18.81
N PRO A 404 26.20 27.20 -17.90
CA PRO A 404 26.91 27.99 -16.90
C PRO A 404 27.83 27.09 -16.07
N GLN A 405 28.96 27.64 -15.59
CA GLN A 405 29.99 26.87 -14.85
C GLN A 405 29.40 26.04 -13.68
N ALA A 406 28.44 26.60 -12.95
CA ALA A 406 27.77 25.94 -11.83
C ALA A 406 26.92 24.70 -12.21
N SER A 407 26.57 24.54 -13.50
CA SER A 407 25.69 23.49 -14.01
C SER A 407 26.40 22.51 -14.95
N ARG A 408 27.74 22.58 -15.06
CA ARG A 408 28.54 21.71 -15.95
C ARG A 408 28.72 20.29 -15.43
N GLU A 409 28.77 20.09 -14.12
CA GLU A 409 29.07 18.78 -13.53
C GLU A 409 28.08 17.67 -13.96
N PRO A 410 26.75 17.89 -14.00
CA PRO A 410 25.82 16.88 -14.53
C PRO A 410 26.09 16.47 -15.98
N TRP A 411 26.48 17.41 -16.85
CA TRP A 411 26.87 17.12 -18.24
C TRP A 411 28.16 16.29 -18.31
N LEU A 412 29.16 16.63 -17.50
CA LEU A 412 30.40 15.85 -17.39
C LEU A 412 30.14 14.42 -16.91
N GLN A 413 29.26 14.25 -15.92
CA GLN A 413 28.85 12.92 -15.45
C GLN A 413 28.13 12.12 -16.54
N ALA A 414 27.23 12.77 -17.29
CA ALA A 414 26.54 12.12 -18.40
C ALA A 414 27.51 11.72 -19.54
N LEU A 415 28.50 12.57 -19.87
CA LEU A 415 29.58 12.26 -20.82
C LEU A 415 30.41 11.05 -20.37
N ARG A 416 30.81 11.01 -19.09
CA ARG A 416 31.50 9.85 -18.51
C ARG A 416 30.66 8.58 -18.62
N ALA A 417 29.39 8.64 -18.22
CA ALA A 417 28.46 7.52 -18.27
C ALA A 417 28.19 7.06 -19.71
N TRP A 418 28.11 7.99 -20.67
CA TRP A 418 28.03 7.68 -22.09
C TRP A 418 29.28 6.93 -22.55
N ARG A 419 30.48 7.46 -22.29
CA ARG A 419 31.77 6.84 -22.65
C ARG A 419 31.89 5.42 -22.11
N HIS A 420 31.51 5.20 -20.86
CA HIS A 420 31.53 3.87 -20.24
C HIS A 420 30.60 2.88 -20.95
N ARG A 421 29.43 3.30 -21.43
CA ARG A 421 28.48 2.46 -22.18
C ARG A 421 28.98 2.13 -23.59
N GLN A 422 29.65 3.06 -24.25
CA GLN A 422 30.09 2.90 -25.64
C GLN A 422 31.31 1.98 -25.84
N LYS A 423 32.05 1.64 -24.76
CA LYS A 423 33.14 0.64 -24.82
C LYS A 423 32.72 -0.76 -25.33
N ARG A 424 31.43 -0.98 -25.62
CA ARG A 424 30.84 -2.27 -26.03
C ARG A 424 30.20 -2.27 -27.43
N LEU A 425 30.09 -1.15 -28.15
CA LEU A 425 29.46 -1.09 -29.47
C LEU A 425 30.29 -0.21 -30.42
N VAL A 426 30.92 -0.82 -31.44
CA VAL A 426 31.76 -0.15 -32.44
C VAL A 426 31.17 -0.38 -33.82
N ASN A 427 30.75 0.71 -34.46
CA ASN A 427 30.85 0.92 -35.90
C ASN A 427 30.53 2.39 -36.18
N TRP A 428 31.54 3.25 -36.05
CA TRP A 428 31.46 4.66 -36.41
C TRP A 428 31.92 4.82 -37.86
N THR A 429 31.05 5.32 -38.73
CA THR A 429 31.37 5.53 -40.16
C THR A 429 32.35 6.68 -40.40
N SER A 430 32.44 7.68 -39.50
CA SER A 430 33.50 8.69 -39.44
C SER A 430 33.47 9.47 -38.12
N THR A 431 34.60 9.56 -37.40
CA THR A 431 34.72 10.33 -36.14
C THR A 431 35.55 11.61 -36.28
N THR A 432 36.01 11.94 -37.50
CA THR A 432 36.94 13.05 -37.77
C THR A 432 36.41 14.41 -37.32
N HIS A 433 35.14 14.70 -37.60
CA HIS A 433 34.49 15.95 -37.17
C HIS A 433 34.41 16.05 -35.63
N LEU A 434 34.06 14.94 -34.97
CA LEU A 434 33.96 14.89 -33.50
C LEU A 434 35.33 15.06 -32.82
N LYS A 435 36.38 14.47 -33.38
CA LYS A 435 37.77 14.66 -32.92
C LYS A 435 38.23 16.10 -33.09
N ALA A 436 37.98 16.70 -34.25
CA ALA A 436 38.30 18.11 -34.49
C ALA A 436 37.54 19.04 -33.51
N ARG A 437 36.27 18.72 -33.24
CA ARG A 437 35.46 19.44 -32.27
C ARG A 437 36.03 19.31 -30.85
N LEU A 438 36.37 18.11 -30.38
CA LEU A 438 37.00 17.92 -29.07
C LEU A 438 38.32 18.68 -28.95
N GLU A 439 39.15 18.68 -30.01
CA GLU A 439 40.42 19.40 -30.03
C GLU A 439 40.22 20.91 -29.89
N SER A 440 39.18 21.45 -30.52
CA SER A 440 38.80 22.87 -30.39
C SER A 440 38.39 23.26 -28.96
N LEU A 441 37.94 22.30 -28.15
CA LEU A 441 37.53 22.52 -26.76
C LEU A 441 38.70 22.47 -25.76
N ARG A 442 39.89 21.99 -26.15
CA ARG A 442 41.07 21.90 -25.26
C ARG A 442 41.44 23.27 -24.67
N GLY A 443 41.33 24.33 -25.48
CA GLY A 443 41.61 25.71 -25.05
C GLY A 443 40.57 26.34 -24.11
N GLN A 444 39.39 25.73 -23.95
CA GLN A 444 38.27 26.31 -23.18
C GLN A 444 38.18 25.78 -21.74
N GLN A 445 39.03 24.82 -21.35
CA GLN A 445 39.08 24.22 -20.01
C GLN A 445 37.69 23.77 -19.48
N LEU A 446 36.81 23.30 -20.36
CA LEU A 446 35.44 22.88 -20.00
C LEU A 446 35.38 21.54 -19.25
N MET A 447 36.44 20.73 -19.37
CA MET A 447 36.58 19.42 -18.73
C MET A 447 38.05 19.14 -18.40
N PRO A 448 38.35 18.22 -17.46
CA PRO A 448 39.71 17.80 -17.18
C PRO A 448 40.40 17.20 -18.42
N GLU A 449 41.70 17.48 -18.60
CA GLU A 449 42.49 16.98 -19.74
C GLU A 449 42.48 15.45 -19.84
N GLU A 450 42.41 14.78 -18.69
CA GLU A 450 42.30 13.32 -18.61
C GLU A 450 41.00 12.79 -19.25
N GLU A 451 39.88 13.50 -19.05
CA GLU A 451 38.58 13.12 -19.63
C GLU A 451 38.53 13.44 -21.12
N LEU A 452 39.07 14.59 -21.54
CA LEU A 452 39.21 14.94 -22.96
C LEU A 452 40.04 13.89 -23.71
N SER A 453 41.21 13.55 -23.17
CA SER A 453 42.09 12.51 -23.70
C SER A 453 41.42 11.13 -23.70
N ALA A 454 40.54 10.85 -22.74
CA ALA A 454 39.80 9.59 -22.70
C ALA A 454 38.65 9.53 -23.72
N LEU A 455 38.00 10.66 -24.03
CA LEU A 455 36.99 10.75 -25.10
C LEU A 455 37.63 10.66 -26.48
N MET A 456 38.75 11.35 -26.72
CA MET A 456 39.49 11.28 -27.98
C MET A 456 39.99 9.86 -28.31
N ARG A 457 40.37 9.08 -27.28
CA ARG A 457 40.75 7.66 -27.44
C ARG A 457 39.56 6.73 -27.70
N ALA A 458 38.35 7.13 -27.29
CA ALA A 458 37.15 6.32 -27.47
C ALA A 458 36.53 6.49 -28.88
N LEU A 459 36.82 7.60 -29.55
CA LEU A 459 36.46 7.91 -30.94
C LEU A 459 37.56 7.47 -31.92
#